data_AF-A0A2E5T2B0-F1
#
_entry.id   AF-A0A2E5T2B0-F1
#
_cell.length_a   1.000
_cell.length_b   1.000
_cell.length_c   1.000
_cell.angle_alpha   90.00
_cell.angle_beta   90.00
_cell.angle_gamma   90.00
#
_symmetry.space_group_name_H-M   'P 1'
#
loop_
_entity.id
_entity.type
_entity.pdbx_description
1 polymer ?
#
loop_
_entity_poly.entity_id
_entity_poly.type
_entity_poly.pdbx_seq_one_letter_code
_entity_poly.pdbx_strand_id
1 'polypeptide(L)' 'MGRKKRNIILEKIEITDAGSLGKSISKKEGEKIIFTKNGVPGDIVDIRVRKKR' A
#
# COMPACT_ATOMS: atom_id res chain seq x y z
N MET A 1 4.39 -28.43 -6.35
CA MET A 1 3.19 -27.62 -6.66
C MET A 1 3.44 -26.19 -6.20
N GLY A 2 3.85 -25.30 -7.12
CA GLY A 2 4.37 -23.97 -6.77
C GLY A 2 3.33 -23.06 -6.11
N ARG A 3 3.70 -22.39 -5.01
CA ARG A 3 2.84 -21.45 -4.28
C ARG A 3 2.34 -20.36 -5.24
N LYS A 4 1.06 -20.42 -5.65
CA LYS A 4 0.40 -19.36 -6.40
C LYS A 4 0.57 -18.05 -5.64
N LYS A 5 1.34 -17.11 -6.19
CA LYS A 5 1.38 -15.73 -5.68
C LYS A 5 -0.03 -15.17 -5.82
N ARG A 6 -0.72 -14.99 -4.70
CA ARG A 6 -2.00 -14.27 -4.68
C ARG A 6 -1.67 -12.81 -4.98
N ASN A 7 -2.03 -12.34 -6.18
CA ASN A 7 -1.97 -10.93 -6.52
C ASN A 7 -3.07 -10.21 -5.74
N ILE A 8 -2.73 -9.70 -4.55
CA ILE A 8 -3.66 -8.93 -3.73
C ILE A 8 -3.57 -7.49 -4.23
N ILE A 9 -4.64 -7.02 -4.84
CA ILE A 9 -4.83 -5.62 -5.23
C ILE A 9 -5.73 -5.01 -4.16
N LEU A 10 -5.34 -3.85 -3.66
CA LEU A 10 -6.10 -3.07 -2.71
C LEU A 10 -6.51 -1.79 -3.42
N GLU A 11 -7.79 -1.70 -3.75
CA GLU A 11 -8.33 -0.54 -4.47
C GLU A 11 -8.71 0.57 -3.49
N LYS A 12 -8.67 1.82 -3.99
CA LYS A 12 -9.10 3.04 -3.30
C LYS A 12 -8.51 3.21 -1.91
N ILE A 13 -7.18 3.18 -1.83
CA ILE A 13 -6.47 3.47 -0.58
C ILE A 13 -6.05 4.92 -0.56
N GLU A 14 -6.47 5.61 0.50
CA GLU A 14 -6.00 6.96 0.80
C GLU A 14 -4.58 6.94 1.34
N ILE A 15 -3.76 7.87 0.84
CA ILE A 15 -2.43 8.11 1.39
C ILE A 15 -2.54 9.09 2.54
N THR A 16 -2.16 8.63 3.72
CA THR A 16 -2.24 9.42 4.95
C THR A 16 -1.00 10.29 5.14
N ASP A 17 0.18 9.78 4.78
CA ASP A 17 1.45 10.48 5.01
C ASP A 17 2.49 10.16 3.93
N ALA A 18 3.44 11.09 3.73
CA ALA A 18 4.62 10.91 2.91
C ALA A 18 5.84 10.80 3.83
N GLY A 19 6.41 9.61 3.90
CA GLY A 19 7.67 9.37 4.58
C GLY A 19 8.89 9.81 3.74
N SER A 20 10.08 9.63 4.31
CA SER A 20 11.33 9.95 3.63
C SER A 20 11.62 9.06 2.42
N LEU A 21 12.31 9.63 1.42
CA LEU A 21 12.76 8.96 0.19
C LEU A 21 11.63 8.53 -0.75
N GLY A 22 10.56 9.33 -0.81
CA GLY A 22 9.41 9.11 -1.70
C GLY A 22 8.41 8.06 -1.19
N LYS A 23 8.72 7.37 -0.09
CA LYS A 23 7.82 6.38 0.50
C LYS A 23 6.57 7.05 1.04
N SER A 24 5.44 6.38 0.91
CA SER A 24 4.15 6.86 1.40
C SER A 24 3.53 5.83 2.31
N ILE A 25 2.82 6.33 3.32
CA ILE A 25 2.18 5.55 4.35
C ILE A 25 0.68 5.67 4.15
N SER A 26 0.03 4.53 3.99
CA SER A 26 -1.42 4.44 3.95
C SER A 26 -1.91 3.55 5.07
N LYS A 27 -2.84 4.05 5.88
CA LYS A 27 -3.50 3.27 6.93
C LYS A 27 -4.81 2.71 6.37
N LYS A 28 -4.92 1.38 6.26
CA LYS A 28 -6.22 0.74 6.02
C LYS A 28 -6.92 0.53 7.35
N GLU A 29 -8.23 0.78 7.42
CA GLU A 29 -9.06 0.58 8.62
C GLU A 29 -8.73 -0.76 9.31
N GLY A 30 -8.37 -0.69 10.59
CA GLY A 30 -8.05 -1.84 11.44
C GLY A 30 -6.61 -1.84 11.95
N GLU A 31 -5.64 -2.29 11.16
CA GLU A 31 -4.30 -2.61 11.70
C GLU A 31 -3.16 -2.72 10.67
N LYS A 32 -3.43 -2.46 9.38
CA LYS A 32 -2.45 -2.66 8.31
C LYS A 32 -1.93 -1.33 7.78
N ILE A 33 -0.66 -1.10 8.03
CA ILE A 33 0.10 -0.02 7.43
C ILE A 33 0.67 -0.51 6.11
N ILE A 34 0.36 0.18 5.02
CA ILE A 34 0.85 -0.13 3.70
C ILE A 34 1.93 0.88 3.36
N PHE A 35 3.12 0.37 3.07
CA PHE A 35 4.23 1.17 2.59
C PHE A 35 4.25 1.13 1.07
N THR A 36 3.95 2.27 0.46
CA THR A 36 4.04 2.47 -0.99
C THR A 36 5.32 3.23 -1.30
N LYS A 37 5.93 3.00 -2.48
CA LYS A 37 7.21 3.63 -2.82
C LYS A 37 7.04 5.08 -3.28
N ASN A 38 5.85 5.44 -3.77
CA ASN A 38 5.52 6.74 -4.32
C ASN A 38 4.07 7.06 -3.94
N GLY A 39 3.78 8.32 -3.65
CA GLY A 39 2.42 8.74 -3.31
C GLY A 39 2.38 10.05 -2.53
N VAL A 40 1.41 10.87 -2.85
CA VAL A 40 1.20 12.19 -2.22
C VAL A 40 0.09 12.05 -1.17
N PRO A 41 0.25 12.62 0.03
CA PRO A 41 -0.82 12.62 1.04
C PRO A 41 -2.09 13.28 0.50
N GLY A 42 -3.24 12.64 0.72
CA GLY A 42 -4.54 13.09 0.21
C GLY A 42 -4.93 12.51 -1.15
N ASP A 43 -4.08 11.71 -1.78
CA ASP A 43 -4.42 11.02 -3.03
C ASP A 43 -5.07 9.65 -2.76
N ILE A 44 -5.99 9.23 -3.63
CA ILE A 44 -6.67 7.93 -3.57
C ILE A 44 -6.11 7.04 -4.67
N VAL A 45 -5.36 6.01 -4.29
CA VAL A 45 -4.62 5.16 -5.23
C VAL A 45 -4.92 3.67 -5.04
N ASP A 46 -4.76 2.92 -6.12
CA ASP A 46 -4.82 1.46 -6.08
C ASP A 46 -3.42 0.87 -5.84
N ILE A 47 -3.30 0.02 -4.83
CA ILE A 47 -2.02 -0.53 -4.38
C ILE A 47 -1.95 -2.03 -4.67
N ARG A 48 -0.93 -2.45 -5.40
CA ARG A 48 -0.60 -3.87 -5.58
C ARG A 48 0.36 -4.34 -4.50
N VAL A 49 -0.08 -5.30 -3.68
CA VAL A 49 0.76 -5.86 -2.61
C VAL A 49 1.78 -6.84 -3.21
N ARG A 50 3.06 -6.48 -3.16
CA ARG A 50 4.17 -7.34 -3.64
C ARG A 50 4.68 -8.31 -2.58
N LYS A 51 4.60 -7.93 -1.30
CA LYS A 51 5.02 -8.73 -0.15
C LYS A 51 4.12 -8.40 1.03
N LYS A 52 3.49 -9.44 1.62
CA LYS A 52 2.76 -9.33 2.89
C LYS A 52 3.71 -9.84 3.97
N ARG A 53 4.07 -8.98 4.92
CA ARG A 53 4.78 -9.35 6.15
C ARG A 53 3.88 -9.07 7.33
#